data_AF-A0A534IR32-F1
#
_entry.id   AF-A0A534IR32-F1
#
_cell.length_a   1.000
_cell.length_b   1.000
_cell.length_c   1.000
_cell.angle_alpha   90.00
_cell.angle_beta   90.00
_cell.angle_gamma   90.00
#
_symmetry.space_group_name_H-M   'P 1'
#
loop_
_entity.id
_entity.type
_entity.pdbx_description
1 polymer ?
#
loop_
_entity_poly.entity_id
_entity_poly.type
_entity_poly.pdbx_seq_one_letter_code
_entity_poly.pdbx_strand_id
1 'polypeptide(L)'
;MALRPRLVFGVLGATLIQLAVVLAAAPAAPGASGVDVPPVRAAAASGLYFDYLVTIVMENKDLCDVLTYCGGFSPYLTGLADAWGIADEDRYCNVNPSLPNYLCLTGGSDFGCEGYSGNPNSNACTGAAWNAPNIVDRLEAGGLTWKAYLEDMPSNCYARDSGDYSVRHNPFVYYKDIATNATRCARV
;
A
#
# COMPACT_ATOMS: atom_id res chain seq x y z
N MET A 1 53.33 -24.01 16.33
CA MET A 1 53.45 -23.68 14.90
C MET A 1 53.26 -22.18 14.78
N ALA A 2 54.38 -21.46 14.74
CA ALA A 2 54.43 -20.02 14.97
C ALA A 2 55.33 -19.33 13.96
N LEU A 3 55.00 -18.06 13.74
CA LEU A 3 55.83 -16.93 13.32
C LEU A 3 56.05 -16.65 11.82
N ARG A 4 56.00 -15.33 11.59
CA ARG A 4 55.89 -14.52 10.37
C ARG A 4 57.23 -14.41 9.59
N PRO A 5 57.46 -13.34 8.78
CA PRO A 5 57.59 -13.33 7.33
C PRO A 5 59.06 -13.15 6.87
N ARG A 6 59.32 -13.12 5.55
CA ARG A 6 60.57 -12.56 5.00
C ARG A 6 60.32 -11.77 3.71
N LEU A 7 60.66 -10.48 3.78
CA LEU A 7 60.97 -9.61 2.64
C LEU A 7 62.35 -9.98 2.07
N VAL A 8 62.52 -9.87 0.75
CA VAL A 8 63.83 -9.60 0.12
C VAL A 8 63.67 -8.64 -1.06
N PHE A 9 64.69 -7.78 -1.19
CA PHE A 9 64.90 -6.58 -1.98
C PHE A 9 65.08 -6.78 -3.51
N GLY A 10 64.48 -5.86 -4.26
CA GLY A 10 65.02 -5.00 -5.33
C GLY A 10 66.05 -5.49 -6.37
N VAL A 11 65.80 -5.14 -7.64
CA VAL A 11 66.81 -4.56 -8.56
C VAL A 11 66.13 -3.53 -9.47
N LEU A 12 66.66 -2.30 -9.47
CA LEU A 12 66.39 -1.26 -10.47
C LEU A 12 67.05 -1.61 -11.80
N GLY A 13 66.28 -1.61 -12.89
CA GLY A 13 66.79 -1.58 -14.25
C GLY A 13 66.09 -0.48 -15.02
N ALA A 14 66.75 0.66 -15.20
CA ALA A 14 66.28 1.76 -16.02
C ALA A 14 66.54 1.46 -17.50
N THR A 15 65.48 1.42 -18.30
CA THR A 15 65.56 1.58 -19.77
C THR A 15 64.44 2.50 -20.22
N LEU A 16 64.82 3.74 -20.54
CA LEU A 16 64.06 4.66 -21.39
C LEU A 16 64.05 4.10 -22.82
N ILE A 17 62.88 4.07 -23.49
CA ILE A 17 62.74 4.23 -24.95
C ILE A 17 61.25 4.49 -25.29
N GLN A 18 61.03 5.70 -25.83
CA GLN A 18 60.03 6.15 -26.80
C GLN A 18 58.52 6.03 -26.47
N LEU A 19 57.92 7.19 -26.17
CA LEU A 19 56.49 7.46 -26.19
C LEU A 19 56.00 7.61 -27.65
N ALA A 20 55.37 6.58 -28.20
CA ALA A 20 54.57 6.73 -29.41
C ALA A 20 53.13 7.12 -29.02
N VAL A 21 52.79 8.40 -29.13
CA VAL A 21 51.39 8.84 -29.08
C VAL A 21 50.75 8.47 -30.42
N VAL A 22 50.04 7.35 -30.46
CA VAL A 22 49.13 7.04 -31.56
C VAL A 22 47.80 7.72 -31.24
N LEU A 23 47.54 8.85 -31.89
CA LEU A 23 46.22 9.49 -31.85
C LEU A 23 45.26 8.69 -32.73
N ALA A 24 44.66 7.64 -32.16
CA ALA A 24 43.58 6.93 -32.82
C ALA A 24 42.32 7.83 -32.79
N ALA A 25 42.03 8.50 -33.91
CA ALA A 25 40.73 9.11 -34.12
C ALA A 25 39.68 8.01 -34.21
N ALA A 26 38.92 7.80 -33.12
CA ALA A 26 37.78 6.91 -33.12
C ALA A 26 36.67 7.53 -34.00
N PRO A 27 36.06 6.78 -34.93
CA PRO A 27 34.89 7.27 -35.64
C PRO A 27 33.75 7.48 -34.64
N ALA A 28 33.16 8.67 -34.65
CA ALA A 28 31.96 8.95 -33.88
C ALA A 28 30.84 8.00 -34.32
N ALA A 29 30.44 7.10 -33.42
CA ALA A 29 29.24 6.29 -33.63
C ALA A 29 28.03 7.23 -33.71
N PRO A 30 27.09 7.00 -34.66
CA PRO A 30 25.84 7.75 -34.68
C PRO A 30 25.12 7.52 -33.35
N GLY A 31 24.78 8.61 -32.66
CA GLY A 31 24.04 8.57 -31.41
C GLY A 31 22.73 7.84 -31.64
N ALA A 32 22.62 6.63 -31.08
CA ALA A 32 21.35 5.96 -30.96
C ALA A 32 20.50 6.81 -30.02
N SER A 33 19.46 7.45 -30.56
CA SER A 33 18.40 8.06 -29.78
C SER A 33 17.83 6.96 -28.89
N GLY A 34 18.24 6.96 -27.62
CA GLY A 34 17.68 6.08 -26.61
C GLY A 34 16.19 6.39 -26.53
N VAL A 35 15.38 5.47 -27.02
CA VAL A 35 13.99 5.42 -26.60
C VAL A 35 14.06 5.15 -25.09
N ASP A 36 13.63 6.11 -24.28
CA ASP A 36 13.40 5.92 -22.86
C ASP A 36 12.34 4.83 -22.70
N VAL A 37 12.77 3.58 -22.71
CA VAL A 37 11.92 2.45 -22.35
C VAL A 37 11.66 2.61 -20.85
N PRO A 38 10.40 2.83 -20.42
CA PRO A 38 10.10 2.93 -19.01
C PRO A 38 10.65 1.67 -18.32
N PRO A 39 11.30 1.80 -17.16
CA PRO A 39 11.88 0.65 -16.48
C PRO A 39 10.78 -0.39 -16.31
N VAL A 40 11.00 -1.58 -16.86
CA VAL A 40 10.13 -2.73 -16.63
C VAL A 40 10.10 -2.92 -15.12
N ARG A 41 8.98 -2.58 -14.48
CA ARG A 41 8.80 -2.82 -13.05
C ARG A 41 9.02 -4.32 -12.85
N ALA A 42 10.04 -4.66 -12.06
CA ALA A 42 10.25 -6.03 -11.64
C ALA A 42 8.93 -6.57 -11.09
N ALA A 43 8.54 -7.76 -11.53
CA ALA A 43 7.38 -8.45 -10.98
C ALA A 43 7.58 -8.56 -9.47
N ALA A 44 6.56 -8.21 -8.69
CA ALA A 44 6.58 -8.42 -7.25
C ALA A 44 6.82 -9.92 -6.98
N ALA A 45 7.63 -10.24 -5.97
CA ALA A 45 7.83 -11.63 -5.58
C ALA A 45 6.49 -12.25 -5.18
N SER A 46 6.24 -13.50 -5.59
CA SER A 46 4.99 -14.19 -5.25
C SER A 46 4.88 -14.40 -3.74
N GLY A 47 3.69 -14.22 -3.19
CA GLY A 47 3.45 -14.44 -1.76
C GLY A 47 3.48 -15.93 -1.40
N LEU A 48 3.67 -16.22 -0.10
CA LEU A 48 3.70 -17.60 0.40
C LEU A 48 2.35 -18.31 0.26
N TYR A 49 1.25 -17.55 0.44
CA TYR A 49 -0.12 -18.07 0.42
C TYR A 49 -0.97 -17.45 -0.70
N PHE A 50 -0.77 -16.17 -0.97
CA PHE A 50 -1.47 -15.41 -2.01
C PHE A 50 -0.60 -14.25 -2.48
N ASP A 51 -0.75 -13.87 -3.74
CA ASP A 51 -0.09 -12.69 -4.30
C ASP A 51 -0.86 -11.39 -4.01
N TYR A 52 -2.18 -11.51 -3.84
CA TYR A 52 -3.09 -10.39 -3.61
C TYR A 52 -4.12 -10.73 -2.54
N LEU A 53 -4.43 -9.75 -1.71
CA LEU A 53 -5.60 -9.75 -0.84
C LEU A 53 -6.53 -8.63 -1.30
N VAL A 54 -7.77 -9.00 -1.62
CA VAL A 54 -8.83 -8.05 -1.98
C VAL A 54 -9.94 -8.15 -0.95
N THR A 55 -10.20 -7.06 -0.24
CA THR A 55 -11.30 -6.96 0.72
C THR A 55 -12.38 -6.07 0.13
N ILE A 56 -13.59 -6.61 -0.01
CA ILE A 56 -14.78 -5.85 -0.43
C ILE A 56 -15.65 -5.69 0.81
N VAL A 57 -15.88 -4.44 1.21
CA VAL A 57 -16.73 -4.13 2.37
C VAL A 57 -18.13 -3.81 1.87
N MET A 58 -19.11 -4.58 2.31
CA MET A 58 -20.52 -4.37 2.00
C MET A 58 -21.18 -3.70 3.21
N GLU A 59 -21.91 -2.63 2.97
CA GLU A 59 -22.49 -1.82 4.05
C GLU A 59 -23.84 -2.41 4.54
N ASN A 60 -24.04 -2.43 5.86
CA ASN A 60 -25.33 -2.67 6.54
C ASN A 60 -26.05 -3.98 6.17
N LYS A 61 -25.33 -5.10 6.22
CA LYS A 61 -25.91 -6.45 6.09
C LYS A 61 -25.36 -7.39 7.15
N ASP A 62 -26.25 -7.96 7.93
CA ASP A 62 -25.90 -9.11 8.76
C ASP A 62 -25.78 -10.37 7.89
N LEU A 63 -25.15 -11.41 8.43
CA LEU A 63 -24.92 -12.65 7.70
C LEU A 63 -26.21 -13.23 7.09
N CYS A 64 -27.31 -13.23 7.84
CA CYS A 64 -28.59 -13.75 7.37
C CYS A 64 -29.40 -12.78 6.51
N ASP A 65 -28.97 -11.52 6.35
CA ASP A 65 -29.48 -10.65 5.28
C ASP A 65 -28.87 -11.05 3.91
N VAL A 66 -27.73 -11.74 3.93
CA VAL A 66 -26.99 -12.14 2.72
C VAL A 66 -27.32 -13.59 2.33
N LEU A 67 -27.20 -14.53 3.27
CA LEU A 67 -27.23 -15.96 2.96
C LEU A 67 -28.66 -16.48 2.71
N THR A 68 -28.84 -17.15 1.57
CA THR A 68 -30.17 -17.61 1.12
C THR A 68 -30.81 -18.65 2.02
N TYR A 69 -30.02 -19.39 2.81
CA TYR A 69 -30.53 -20.43 3.69
C TYR A 69 -31.00 -19.95 5.07
N CYS A 70 -30.81 -18.68 5.44
CA CYS A 70 -31.30 -18.14 6.71
C CYS A 70 -32.06 -16.80 6.61
N GLY A 71 -32.46 -16.38 5.40
CA GLY A 71 -33.37 -15.24 5.20
C GLY A 71 -32.97 -14.28 4.09
N GLY A 72 -31.73 -14.36 3.61
CA GLY A 72 -31.20 -13.47 2.58
C GLY A 72 -31.64 -13.84 1.16
N PHE A 73 -31.33 -12.95 0.21
CA PHE A 73 -31.62 -13.16 -1.22
C PHE A 73 -30.41 -12.81 -2.10
N SER A 74 -29.20 -13.21 -1.68
CA SER A 74 -27.98 -13.08 -2.50
C SER A 74 -27.44 -14.46 -2.92
N PRO A 75 -27.97 -15.06 -4.01
CA PRO A 75 -27.51 -16.36 -4.49
C PRO A 75 -26.02 -16.38 -4.85
N TYR A 76 -25.51 -15.28 -5.41
CA TYR A 76 -24.10 -15.17 -5.78
C TYR A 76 -23.17 -15.21 -4.56
N LEU A 77 -23.46 -14.40 -3.54
CA LEU A 77 -22.64 -14.38 -2.31
C LEU A 77 -22.80 -15.68 -1.52
N THR A 78 -23.99 -16.28 -1.50
CA THR A 78 -24.19 -17.61 -0.90
C THR A 78 -23.33 -18.66 -1.63
N GLY A 79 -23.32 -18.64 -2.97
CA GLY A 79 -22.49 -19.57 -3.74
C GLY A 79 -20.99 -19.43 -3.49
N LEU A 80 -20.50 -18.20 -3.25
CA LEU A 80 -19.11 -17.99 -2.82
C LEU A 80 -18.85 -18.56 -1.42
N ALA A 81 -19.77 -18.35 -0.48
CA ALA A 81 -19.66 -18.89 0.86
C ALA A 81 -19.63 -20.43 0.87
N ASP A 82 -20.50 -21.08 0.09
CA ASP A 82 -20.59 -22.54 -0.02
C ASP A 82 -19.37 -23.16 -0.72
N ALA A 83 -18.80 -22.46 -1.71
CA ALA A 83 -17.63 -22.95 -2.45
C ALA A 83 -16.31 -22.80 -1.67
N TRP A 84 -16.25 -21.89 -0.70
CA TRP A 84 -15.03 -21.53 -0.02
C TRP A 84 -15.19 -21.68 1.50
N GLY A 85 -15.39 -20.57 2.21
CA GLY A 85 -15.54 -20.57 3.65
C GLY A 85 -16.22 -19.31 4.14
N ILE A 86 -16.83 -19.43 5.32
CA ILE A 86 -17.42 -18.33 6.07
C ILE A 86 -16.56 -18.11 7.31
N ALA A 87 -16.29 -16.85 7.63
CA ALA A 87 -15.81 -16.45 8.94
C ALA A 87 -16.99 -15.83 9.69
N ASP A 88 -17.55 -16.55 10.67
CA ASP A 88 -18.73 -16.18 11.44
C ASP A 88 -18.43 -15.80 12.91
N GLU A 89 -17.17 -15.96 13.34
CA GLU A 89 -16.66 -15.47 14.62
C GLU A 89 -15.83 -14.18 14.44
N ASP A 90 -16.44 -13.15 13.86
CA ASP A 90 -15.78 -11.87 13.67
C ASP A 90 -15.76 -11.02 14.96
N ARG A 91 -14.71 -10.21 15.08
CA ARG A 91 -14.57 -9.21 16.15
C ARG A 91 -14.23 -7.87 15.53
N TYR A 92 -15.15 -6.93 15.65
CA TYR A 92 -15.01 -5.55 15.22
C TYR A 92 -15.57 -4.63 16.31
N CYS A 93 -15.37 -3.32 16.18
CA CYS A 93 -15.78 -2.37 17.21
C CYS A 93 -17.31 -2.35 17.42
N ASN A 94 -18.10 -2.72 16.40
CA ASN A 94 -19.56 -2.86 16.43
C ASN A 94 -20.30 -1.67 17.06
N VAL A 95 -19.90 -0.47 16.63
CA VAL A 95 -20.40 0.81 17.14
C VAL A 95 -21.16 1.56 16.05
N ASN A 96 -22.15 2.35 16.43
CA ASN A 96 -22.90 3.18 15.50
C ASN A 96 -22.47 4.64 15.62
N PRO A 97 -22.44 5.42 14.51
CA PRO A 97 -22.70 5.04 13.11
C PRO A 97 -21.49 4.30 12.47
N SER A 98 -21.48 4.12 11.14
CA SER A 98 -20.49 3.26 10.47
C SER A 98 -19.03 3.76 10.50
N LEU A 99 -18.79 5.08 10.55
CA LEU A 99 -17.43 5.68 10.58
C LEU A 99 -16.47 4.97 11.55
N PRO A 100 -16.77 4.83 12.85
CA PRO A 100 -15.87 4.16 13.79
C PRO A 100 -15.58 2.70 13.44
N ASN A 101 -16.45 1.96 12.76
CA ASN A 101 -16.15 0.60 12.30
C ASN A 101 -15.12 0.59 11.17
N TYR A 102 -15.18 1.54 10.23
CA TYR A 102 -14.16 1.70 9.20
C TYR A 102 -12.80 2.07 9.80
N LEU A 103 -12.79 2.96 10.81
CA LEU A 103 -11.57 3.27 11.55
C LEU A 103 -11.02 2.06 12.31
N CYS A 104 -11.90 1.24 12.87
CA CYS A 104 -11.53 -0.01 13.53
C CYS A 104 -10.88 -0.99 12.56
N LEU A 105 -11.44 -1.14 11.35
CA LEU A 105 -10.92 -2.01 10.30
C LEU A 105 -9.49 -1.63 9.87
N THR A 106 -9.20 -0.33 9.75
CA THR A 106 -7.89 0.13 9.23
C THR A 106 -6.91 0.58 10.29
N GLY A 107 -7.38 0.98 11.47
CA GLY A 107 -6.57 1.52 12.58
C GLY A 107 -6.58 0.66 13.85
N GLY A 108 -7.44 -0.37 13.91
CA GLY A 108 -7.57 -1.25 15.07
C GLY A 108 -8.25 -0.61 16.29
N SER A 109 -8.91 0.54 16.11
CA SER A 109 -9.59 1.30 17.16
C SER A 109 -10.71 2.15 16.56
N ASP A 110 -11.78 2.38 17.32
CA ASP A 110 -12.82 3.35 16.96
C ASP A 110 -12.42 4.81 17.28
N PHE A 111 -11.29 4.99 17.98
CA PHE A 111 -10.76 6.27 18.47
C PHE A 111 -11.75 7.08 19.32
N GLY A 112 -12.76 6.41 19.91
CA GLY A 112 -13.84 7.06 20.65
C GLY A 112 -14.79 7.87 19.74
N CYS A 113 -14.95 7.47 18.48
CA CYS A 113 -15.88 8.10 17.53
C CYS A 113 -17.30 7.51 17.56
N GLU A 114 -17.69 6.79 18.62
CA GLU A 114 -19.08 6.36 18.81
C GLU A 114 -20.03 7.58 18.74
N GLY A 115 -21.13 7.42 18.00
CA GLY A 115 -22.11 8.49 17.78
C GLY A 115 -21.66 9.57 16.78
N TYR A 116 -20.49 9.45 16.14
CA TYR A 116 -19.97 10.46 15.22
C TYR A 116 -19.84 9.96 13.77
N SER A 117 -20.22 10.82 12.81
CA SER A 117 -20.21 10.53 11.36
C SER A 117 -19.69 11.70 10.51
N GLY A 118 -18.93 12.61 11.13
CA GLY A 118 -18.47 13.84 10.47
C GLY A 118 -17.17 13.66 9.68
N ASN A 119 -16.63 14.77 9.18
CA ASN A 119 -15.48 14.78 8.28
C ASN A 119 -14.15 14.41 8.98
N PRO A 120 -13.08 14.17 8.22
CA PRO A 120 -11.74 14.01 8.76
C PRO A 120 -11.29 15.20 9.61
N ASN A 121 -10.65 14.90 10.75
CA ASN A 121 -10.02 15.87 11.66
C ASN A 121 -10.92 17.07 12.02
N SER A 122 -12.24 16.85 12.17
CA SER A 122 -13.19 17.91 12.52
C SER A 122 -13.65 17.90 13.99
N ASN A 123 -13.23 16.91 14.77
CA ASN A 123 -13.44 16.87 16.23
C ASN A 123 -12.31 16.11 16.94
N ALA A 124 -12.41 15.95 18.26
CA ALA A 124 -11.39 15.27 19.05
C ALA A 124 -11.16 13.80 18.63
N CYS A 125 -12.22 13.02 18.37
CA CYS A 125 -12.08 11.60 18.03
C CYS A 125 -11.44 11.41 16.63
N THR A 126 -11.90 12.17 15.63
CA THR A 126 -11.29 12.15 14.29
C THR A 126 -9.92 12.79 14.27
N GLY A 127 -9.62 13.70 15.20
CA GLY A 127 -8.27 14.21 15.45
C GLY A 127 -7.35 13.17 16.07
N ALA A 128 -7.86 12.25 16.88
CA ALA A 128 -7.10 11.10 17.38
C ALA A 128 -6.77 10.14 16.23
N ALA A 129 -7.77 9.77 15.41
CA ALA A 129 -7.54 8.99 14.20
C ALA A 129 -6.54 9.66 13.24
N TRP A 130 -6.65 10.98 13.05
CA TRP A 130 -5.76 11.78 12.18
C TRP A 130 -4.29 11.63 12.50
N ASN A 131 -3.93 11.39 13.76
CA ASN A 131 -2.54 11.25 14.19
C ASN A 131 -2.15 9.80 14.51
N ALA A 132 -3.02 8.83 14.22
CA ALA A 132 -2.80 7.43 14.51
C ALA A 132 -2.10 6.68 13.36
N PRO A 133 -1.34 5.62 13.67
CA PRO A 133 -0.90 4.67 12.64
C PRO A 133 -2.07 3.88 12.09
N ASN A 134 -1.92 3.36 10.88
CA ASN A 134 -2.94 2.56 10.22
C ASN A 134 -2.33 1.35 9.46
N ILE A 135 -3.18 0.50 8.89
CA ILE A 135 -2.76 -0.73 8.22
C ILE A 135 -1.81 -0.47 7.04
N VAL A 136 -1.93 0.68 6.36
CA VAL A 136 -1.04 1.06 5.25
C VAL A 136 0.40 1.17 5.70
N ASP A 137 0.65 1.69 6.90
CA ASP A 137 2.02 1.79 7.45
C ASP A 137 2.68 0.42 7.57
N ARG A 138 1.90 -0.59 7.97
CA ARG A 138 2.38 -1.97 8.09
C ARG A 138 2.60 -2.61 6.73
N LEU A 139 1.71 -2.37 5.77
CA LEU A 139 1.84 -2.86 4.40
C LEU A 139 3.11 -2.30 3.75
N GLU A 140 3.29 -0.98 3.79
CA GLU A 140 4.44 -0.33 3.17
C GLU A 140 5.76 -0.68 3.87
N ALA A 141 5.78 -0.77 5.22
CA ALA A 141 6.96 -1.24 5.95
C ALA A 141 7.34 -2.69 5.60
N GLY A 142 6.36 -3.52 5.23
CA GLY A 142 6.56 -4.87 4.71
C GLY A 142 6.92 -4.92 3.21
N GLY A 143 7.03 -3.78 2.53
CA GLY A 143 7.30 -3.70 1.09
C GLY A 143 6.11 -4.08 0.21
N LEU A 144 4.89 -4.13 0.77
CA LEU A 144 3.67 -4.46 0.05
C LEU A 144 3.04 -3.22 -0.59
N THR A 145 2.37 -3.43 -1.72
CA THR A 145 1.60 -2.39 -2.40
C THR A 145 0.15 -2.40 -1.96
N TRP A 146 -0.52 -1.24 -2.06
CA TRP A 146 -1.94 -1.11 -1.73
C TRP A 146 -2.65 -0.13 -2.69
N LYS A 147 -3.98 -0.25 -2.74
CA LYS A 147 -4.90 0.65 -3.43
C LYS A 147 -6.26 0.55 -2.74
N ALA A 148 -6.93 1.68 -2.53
CA ALA A 148 -8.32 1.73 -2.11
C ALA A 148 -9.19 2.16 -3.29
N TYR A 149 -10.43 1.67 -3.31
CA TYR A 149 -11.46 2.07 -4.26
C TYR A 149 -12.71 2.39 -3.47
N LEU A 150 -13.26 3.58 -3.72
CA LEU A 150 -14.38 4.13 -2.97
C LEU A 150 -15.46 4.53 -3.98
N GLU A 151 -16.69 4.12 -3.72
CA GLU A 151 -17.84 4.40 -4.57
C GLU A 151 -17.96 5.91 -4.83
N ASP A 152 -18.02 6.28 -6.12
CA ASP A 152 -18.23 7.63 -6.61
C ASP A 152 -17.30 8.73 -6.05
N MET A 153 -16.13 8.36 -5.52
CA MET A 153 -15.21 9.34 -4.96
C MET A 153 -14.73 10.32 -6.06
N PRO A 154 -14.99 11.64 -5.94
CA PRO A 154 -14.79 12.59 -7.04
C PRO A 154 -13.32 12.77 -7.45
N SER A 155 -12.41 12.67 -6.49
CA SER A 155 -10.97 12.77 -6.70
C SER A 155 -10.22 12.04 -5.59
N ASN A 156 -8.95 11.75 -5.80
CA ASN A 156 -8.08 11.17 -4.78
C ASN A 156 -8.20 11.95 -3.46
N CYS A 157 -8.41 11.22 -2.37
CA CYS A 157 -8.64 11.75 -1.01
C CYS A 157 -9.73 12.82 -0.87
N TYR A 158 -10.80 12.75 -1.64
CA TYR A 158 -11.92 13.67 -1.43
C TYR A 158 -12.46 13.52 0.01
N ALA A 159 -12.45 14.62 0.78
CA ALA A 159 -12.58 14.58 2.24
C ALA A 159 -13.96 15.02 2.76
N ARG A 160 -14.99 14.96 1.91
CA ARG A 160 -16.39 15.37 2.21
C ARG A 160 -17.37 14.49 1.43
N ASP A 161 -18.62 14.45 1.82
CA ASP A 161 -19.66 13.76 1.04
C ASP A 161 -19.85 14.42 -0.34
N SER A 162 -20.13 13.63 -1.38
CA SER A 162 -20.42 14.12 -2.74
C SER A 162 -21.20 13.08 -3.55
N GLY A 163 -22.42 13.40 -3.99
CA GLY A 163 -23.26 12.42 -4.68
C GLY A 163 -23.44 11.18 -3.80
N ASP A 164 -23.15 10.00 -4.36
CA ASP A 164 -23.21 8.72 -3.64
C ASP A 164 -21.94 8.44 -2.81
N TYR A 165 -20.87 9.22 -2.98
CA TYR A 165 -19.68 9.12 -2.12
C TYR A 165 -19.97 9.65 -0.71
N SER A 166 -19.81 8.75 0.26
CA SER A 166 -19.88 9.05 1.70
C SER A 166 -18.48 9.01 2.31
N VAL A 167 -17.95 10.15 2.77
CA VAL A 167 -16.58 10.26 3.29
C VAL A 167 -16.34 9.33 4.48
N ARG A 168 -17.37 9.11 5.30
CA ARG A 168 -17.36 8.19 6.44
C ARG A 168 -17.05 6.73 6.09
N HIS A 169 -17.23 6.30 4.83
CA HIS A 169 -16.87 4.96 4.35
C HIS A 169 -15.43 4.90 3.81
N ASN A 170 -14.72 6.03 3.76
CA ASN A 170 -13.32 6.13 3.37
C ASN A 170 -12.44 6.41 4.59
N PRO A 171 -12.00 5.39 5.35
CA PRO A 171 -11.17 5.62 6.52
C PRO A 171 -9.80 6.23 6.18
N PHE A 172 -9.31 6.05 4.95
CA PHE A 172 -7.97 6.49 4.56
C PHE A 172 -7.82 8.01 4.58
N VAL A 173 -8.89 8.75 4.31
CA VAL A 173 -8.86 10.22 4.42
C VAL A 173 -8.91 10.72 5.87
N TYR A 174 -9.07 9.84 6.87
CA TYR A 174 -9.00 10.19 8.29
C TYR A 174 -7.61 10.08 8.87
N TYR A 175 -6.59 9.64 8.12
CA TYR A 175 -5.21 9.59 8.56
C TYR A 175 -4.38 10.68 7.87
N LYS A 176 -3.67 11.50 8.66
CA LYS A 176 -2.92 12.67 8.15
C LYS A 176 -1.85 12.27 7.13
N ASP A 177 -1.13 11.20 7.45
CA ASP A 177 -0.01 10.65 6.68
C ASP A 177 -0.44 10.09 5.31
N ILE A 178 -1.72 9.81 5.12
CA ILE A 178 -2.31 9.48 3.82
C ILE A 178 -2.90 10.74 3.17
N ALA A 179 -3.81 11.44 3.86
CA ALA A 179 -4.57 12.55 3.30
C ALA A 179 -3.69 13.74 2.85
N THR A 180 -2.54 13.94 3.49
CA THR A 180 -1.61 15.05 3.18
C THR A 180 -0.37 14.62 2.40
N ASN A 181 -0.24 13.33 2.09
CA ASN A 181 0.87 12.78 1.31
C ASN A 181 0.41 12.49 -0.12
N ALA A 182 0.88 13.26 -1.10
CA ALA A 182 0.44 13.13 -2.49
C ALA A 182 0.62 11.70 -3.06
N THR A 183 1.68 10.99 -2.68
CA THR A 183 1.96 9.64 -3.18
C THR A 183 1.01 8.61 -2.59
N ARG A 184 0.76 8.65 -1.28
CA ARG A 184 -0.23 7.77 -0.63
C ARG A 184 -1.65 8.14 -1.03
N CYS A 185 -1.94 9.42 -1.12
CA CYS A 185 -3.23 9.91 -1.55
C CYS A 185 -3.59 9.45 -2.95
N ALA A 186 -2.63 9.38 -3.88
CA ALA A 186 -2.87 8.82 -5.21
C ALA A 186 -3.28 7.33 -5.22
N ARG A 187 -3.10 6.62 -4.10
CA ARG A 187 -3.55 5.24 -3.89
C ARG A 187 -4.96 5.15 -3.31
N VAL A 188 -5.55 6.26 -2.88
CA VAL A 188 -6.96 6.36 -2.51
C VAL A 188 -7.71 6.81 -3.75
#